data_AF-A0A8X6TVG6-F1
#
_entry.id   AF-A0A8X6TVG6-F1
#
_cell.length_a   1.000
_cell.length_b   1.000
_cell.length_c   1.000
_cell.angle_alpha   90.00
_cell.angle_beta   90.00
_cell.angle_gamma   90.00
#
_symmetry.space_group_name_H-M   'P 1'
#
loop_
_entity.id
_entity.type
_entity.pdbx_description
1 polymer ?
#
loop_
_entity_poly.entity_id
_entity_poly.type
_entity_poly.pdbx_seq_one_letter_code
_entity_poly.pdbx_strand_id
1 'polypeptide(L)'
;FCIPGRYKDFHVINEPHWLKPIWRILKSFLSEKIRNRIYFHSSSEKLFDYFPRAILPTECGGDIRENYLKDWLRKANADHKMHGVTGQPNYF
;
A
#
# COMPACT_ATOMS: atom_id res chain seq x y z
N PHE A 1 -4.54 17.95 -2.24
CA PHE A 1 -5.41 17.05 -2.99
C PHE A 1 -5.85 15.92 -2.07
N CYS A 2 -7.15 15.79 -1.81
CA CYS A 2 -7.71 14.65 -1.09
C CYS A 2 -8.11 13.60 -2.11
N ILE A 3 -7.50 12.41 -2.06
CA ILE A 3 -7.88 11.30 -2.95
C ILE A 3 -9.18 10.68 -2.40
N PRO A 4 -10.28 10.66 -3.18
CA PRO A 4 -11.54 10.09 -2.73
C PRO A 4 -11.40 8.57 -2.63
N GLY A 5 -11.26 8.06 -1.40
CA GLY A 5 -11.14 6.63 -1.12
C GLY A 5 -11.45 6.31 0.34
N ARG A 6 -12.07 5.16 0.59
CA ARG A 6 -12.32 4.67 1.96
C ARG A 6 -11.14 3.82 2.42
N TYR A 7 -10.14 4.46 2.99
CA TYR A 7 -8.98 3.79 3.58
C TYR A 7 -9.41 3.00 4.82
N LYS A 8 -9.34 1.66 4.74
CA LYS A 8 -9.66 0.79 5.89
C LYS A 8 -8.50 0.76 6.87
N ASP A 9 -7.37 0.24 6.45
CA ASP A 9 -6.17 0.06 7.29
C ASP A 9 -4.90 0.27 6.45
N PHE A 10 -3.82 0.67 7.11
CA PHE A 10 -2.50 0.92 6.56
C PHE A 10 -1.50 0.06 7.35
N HIS A 11 -0.86 -0.87 6.66
CA HIS A 11 0.13 -1.77 7.26
C HIS A 11 1.51 -1.43 6.69
N VAL A 12 2.40 -0.93 7.55
CA VAL A 12 3.79 -0.67 7.20
C VAL A 12 4.63 -1.84 7.70
N ILE A 13 5.37 -2.48 6.78
CA ILE A 13 6.21 -3.65 7.08
C ILE A 13 7.67 -3.20 7.04
N ASN A 14 8.52 -3.85 7.84
CA ASN A 14 9.95 -3.56 7.91
C ASN A 14 10.20 -2.09 8.29
N GLU A 15 9.56 -1.61 9.37
CA GLU A 15 9.72 -0.21 9.73
C GLU A 15 11.18 0.09 10.10
N PRO A 16 11.83 1.03 9.41
CA PRO A 16 13.17 1.42 9.77
C PRO A 16 13.14 2.24 11.06
N HIS A 17 14.23 2.19 11.83
CA HIS A 17 14.30 2.81 13.16
C HIS A 17 13.97 4.32 13.16
N TRP A 18 14.29 5.01 12.05
CA TRP A 18 14.02 6.43 11.84
C TRP A 18 12.54 6.76 11.55
N LEU A 19 11.68 5.78 11.27
CA LEU A 19 10.26 6.02 10.99
C LEU A 19 9.48 6.39 12.26
N LYS A 20 9.90 5.90 13.43
CA LYS A 20 9.25 6.18 14.73
C LYS A 20 9.18 7.68 15.07
N PRO A 21 10.27 8.47 15.00
CA PRO A 21 10.19 9.91 15.27
C PRO A 21 9.31 10.64 14.25
N ILE A 22 9.37 10.29 12.96
CA ILE A 22 8.51 10.88 11.93
C ILE A 22 7.04 10.58 12.21
N TRP A 23 6.72 9.34 12.60
CA TRP A 23 5.38 8.96 12.98
C TRP A 23 4.85 9.78 14.17
N ARG A 24 5.69 10.06 15.18
CA ARG A 24 5.28 10.92 16.31
C ARG A 24 4.89 12.33 15.86
N ILE A 25 5.59 12.87 14.88
CA ILE A 25 5.26 14.18 14.29
C ILE A 25 3.97 14.08 13.48
N LEU A 26 3.85 13.11 12.57
CA LEU A 26 2.64 12.94 11.75
C LEU A 26 1.40 12.63 12.58
N LYS A 27 1.54 11.90 13.69
CA LYS A 27 0.44 11.53 14.58
C LYS A 27 -0.28 12.74 15.16
N SER A 28 0.37 13.90 15.35
CA SER A 28 -0.32 15.11 15.83
C SER A 28 -1.23 15.73 14.76
N PHE A 29 -0.96 15.49 13.48
CA PHE A 29 -1.74 16.00 12.35
C PHE A 29 -2.88 15.06 11.93
N LEU A 30 -2.85 13.80 12.38
CA LEU A 30 -3.82 12.78 11.98
C LEU A 30 -4.98 12.70 12.96
N SER A 31 -6.20 12.56 12.44
CA SER A 31 -7.39 12.27 13.25
C SER A 31 -7.25 10.93 13.98
N GLU A 32 -7.93 10.77 15.11
CA GLU A 32 -7.96 9.50 15.87
C GLU A 32 -8.35 8.31 14.99
N LYS A 33 -9.30 8.53 14.07
CA LYS A 33 -9.74 7.54 13.09
C LYS A 33 -8.60 7.03 12.21
N ILE A 34 -7.71 7.90 11.73
CA ILE A 34 -6.58 7.48 10.88
C ILE A 34 -5.46 6.87 11.73
N ARG A 35 -5.22 7.43 12.93
CA ARG A 35 -4.21 6.91 13.87
C ARG A 35 -4.48 5.46 14.26
N ASN A 36 -5.75 5.10 14.48
CA ASN A 36 -6.14 3.73 14.84
C ASN A 36 -6.13 2.75 13.66
N ARG A 37 -5.86 3.24 12.43
CA ARG A 37 -5.84 2.43 11.20
C ARG A 37 -4.42 2.20 10.69
N ILE A 38 -3.40 2.77 11.33
CA ILE A 38 -2.00 2.65 10.89
C ILE A 38 -1.27 1.69 11.84
N TYR A 39 -0.78 0.60 11.27
CA TYR A 39 -0.08 -0.48 11.97
C TYR A 39 1.35 -0.59 11.45
N PHE A 40 2.32 -0.68 12.36
CA PHE A 40 3.72 -0.90 12.05
C PHE A 40 4.12 -2.32 12.45
N HIS A 41 4.69 -3.06 11.50
CA HIS A 41 5.05 -4.46 11.64
C HIS A 41 6.54 -4.65 11.38
N SER A 42 7.30 -4.96 12.44
CA SER A 42 8.76 -5.17 12.34
C SER A 42 9.14 -6.46 11.62
N SER A 43 8.19 -7.39 11.50
CA SER A 43 8.36 -8.67 10.81
C SER A 43 7.16 -8.92 9.90
N SER A 44 7.41 -9.53 8.75
CA SER A 44 6.39 -9.99 7.80
C SER A 44 5.46 -11.04 8.40
N GLU A 45 5.89 -11.77 9.43
CA GLU A 45 5.08 -12.81 10.06
C GLU A 45 3.78 -12.26 10.68
N LYS A 46 3.84 -11.06 11.27
CA LYS A 46 2.67 -10.39 11.85
C LYS A 46 1.67 -9.90 10.80
N LEU A 47 2.10 -9.80 9.54
CA LEU A 47 1.20 -9.46 8.44
C LEU A 47 0.25 -10.62 8.12
N PHE A 48 0.67 -11.87 8.41
CA PHE A 48 -0.15 -13.05 8.14
C PHE A 48 -1.38 -13.18 9.04
N ASP A 49 -1.39 -12.47 10.17
CA ASP A 49 -2.58 -12.37 11.04
C ASP A 49 -3.70 -11.55 10.39
N TYR A 50 -3.37 -10.69 9.43
CA TYR A 50 -4.31 -9.80 8.73
C TYR A 50 -4.61 -10.27 7.31
N PHE A 51 -3.62 -10.85 6.63
CA PHE A 51 -3.71 -11.26 5.22
C PHE A 51 -3.13 -12.66 5.02
N PRO A 52 -3.83 -13.58 4.32
CA PRO A 52 -3.30 -14.91 4.06
C PRO A 52 -2.04 -14.86 3.17
N ARG A 53 -1.07 -15.76 3.40
CA ARG A 53 0.18 -15.86 2.61
C ARG A 53 -0.06 -15.96 1.11
N ALA A 54 -1.10 -16.67 0.71
CA ALA A 54 -1.46 -16.91 -0.69
C ALA A 54 -1.79 -15.64 -1.50
N ILE A 55 -2.12 -14.52 -0.84
CA ILE A 55 -2.44 -13.26 -1.53
C ILE A 55 -1.32 -12.22 -1.47
N LEU A 56 -0.25 -12.51 -0.72
CA LEU A 56 0.84 -11.58 -0.50
C LEU A 56 2.01 -11.86 -1.46
N PRO A 57 2.73 -10.82 -1.92
CA PRO A 57 3.95 -10.99 -2.69
C PRO A 57 5.03 -11.70 -1.89
N THR A 58 5.91 -12.41 -2.58
CA THR A 58 7.11 -13.04 -2.00
C THR A 58 8.03 -12.06 -1.27
N GLU A 59 8.09 -10.80 -1.71
CA GLU A 59 8.86 -9.74 -1.04
C GLU A 59 8.34 -9.41 0.37
N CYS A 60 7.05 -9.64 0.61
CA CYS A 60 6.41 -9.50 1.92
C CYS A 60 6.31 -10.84 2.67
N GLY A 61 6.98 -11.90 2.19
CA GLY A 61 6.95 -13.24 2.76
C GLY A 61 5.74 -14.10 2.34
N GLY A 62 4.95 -13.67 1.35
CA GLY A 62 3.84 -14.45 0.80
C GLY A 62 4.23 -15.39 -0.34
N ASP A 63 3.23 -15.98 -0.99
CA ASP A 63 3.42 -17.00 -2.02
C ASP A 63 3.30 -16.45 -3.46
N ILE A 64 2.83 -15.20 -3.63
CA ILE A 64 2.66 -14.60 -4.96
C ILE A 64 4.00 -14.16 -5.52
N ARG A 65 4.38 -14.75 -6.66
CA ARG A 65 5.58 -14.37 -7.41
C ARG A 65 5.40 -13.01 -8.10
N GLU A 66 6.47 -12.24 -8.09
CA GLU A 66 6.62 -10.82 -8.49
C GLU A 66 5.98 -10.39 -9.83
N ASN A 67 5.71 -11.32 -10.75
CA ASN A 67 5.14 -11.01 -12.07
C ASN A 67 3.70 -10.45 -11.99
N TYR A 68 2.94 -10.81 -10.95
CA TYR A 68 1.54 -10.38 -10.83
C TYR A 68 1.37 -8.86 -10.81
N LEU A 69 2.24 -8.13 -10.09
CA LEU A 69 2.14 -6.68 -9.99
C LEU A 69 2.46 -5.99 -11.33
N LYS A 70 3.51 -6.44 -12.02
CA LYS A 70 3.90 -5.91 -13.33
C LYS A 70 2.81 -6.17 -14.38
N ASP A 71 2.20 -7.35 -14.35
CA ASP A 71 1.12 -7.71 -15.27
C ASP A 71 -0.17 -6.93 -14.95
N TRP A 72 -0.50 -6.76 -13.66
CA TRP A 72 -1.61 -5.90 -13.24
C TRP A 72 -1.41 -4.45 -13.67
N LEU A 73 -0.21 -3.87 -13.44
CA LEU A 73 0.12 -2.50 -13.86
C LEU A 73 0.01 -2.33 -15.37
N ARG A 74 0.53 -3.30 -16.15
CA ARG A 74 0.40 -3.31 -17.62
C ARG A 74 -1.06 -3.33 -18.05
N LYS A 75 -1.90 -4.17 -17.43
CA LYS A 75 -3.33 -4.27 -17.74
C LYS A 75 -4.08 -2.99 -17.39
N ALA A 76 -3.88 -2.46 -16.18
CA ALA A 76 -4.50 -1.20 -15.75
C ALA A 76 -4.14 -0.07 -16.73
N ASN A 77 -2.87 0.05 -17.09
CA ASN A 77 -2.41 1.05 -18.05
C ASN A 77 -2.94 0.83 -19.48
N ALA A 78 -3.19 -0.41 -19.89
CA ALA A 78 -3.79 -0.73 -21.19
C ALA A 78 -5.28 -0.38 -21.27
N ASP A 79 -6.05 -0.69 -20.23
CA ASP A 79 -7.49 -0.38 -20.13
C ASP A 79 -7.72 1.15 -20.18
N HIS A 80 -6.77 1.94 -19.67
CA HIS A 80 -6.83 3.40 -19.75
C HIS A 80 -6.55 3.97 -21.15
N LYS A 81 -5.82 3.26 -22.03
CA LYS A 81 -5.62 3.69 -23.43
C LYS A 81 -6.92 3.64 -24.23
N MET A 82 -7.91 2.84 -23.81
CA MET A 82 -9.23 2.73 -24.46
C MET A 82 -10.18 3.90 -24.13
N HIS A 83 -9.88 4.70 -23.11
CA HIS A 83 -10.68 5.88 -22.71
C HIS A 83 -10.02 7.23 -23.06
N GLY A 84 -8.97 7.21 -23.87
CA GLY A 84 -8.23 8.40 -24.26
C GLY A 84 -8.92 9.19 -25.38
N VAL A 85 -9.87 10.06 -25.03
CA VAL A 85 -10.14 11.24 -25.88
C VAL A 85 -9.42 12.48 -25.35
N THR A 86 -9.16 12.64 -24.04
CA THR A 86 -8.53 13.88 -23.52
C THR A 86 -7.88 13.74 -22.12
N GLY A 87 -6.98 12.78 -21.88
CA GLY A 87 -6.28 12.65 -20.59
C GLY A 87 -4.76 12.52 -20.72
N GLN A 88 -3.99 13.37 -20.02
CA GLN A 88 -2.52 13.28 -19.99
C GLN A 88 -2.04 11.93 -19.42
N PRO A 89 -0.97 11.34 -19.97
CA PRO A 89 -0.40 10.11 -19.43
C PRO A 89 0.22 10.36 -18.05
N ASN A 90 -0.12 9.51 -17.07
CA ASN A 90 0.45 9.55 -15.73
C ASN A 90 1.73 8.71 -15.69
N TYR A 91 2.81 9.27 -15.12
CA TYR A 91 4.14 8.65 -14.98
C TYR A 91 4.27 7.88 -13.66
N PHE A 92 3.39 6.89 -13.44
CA PHE A 92 3.55 5.91 -12.36
C PHE A 92 3.85 4.54 -12.93
#